data_AF-A0A7J9RMZ8-F1
#
_entry.id   AF-A0A7J9RMZ8-F1
#
_cell.length_a   1.000
_cell.length_b   1.000
_cell.length_c   1.000
_cell.angle_alpha   90.00
_cell.angle_beta   90.00
_cell.angle_gamma   90.00
#
_symmetry.space_group_name_H-M   'P 1'
#
loop_
_entity.id
_entity.type
_entity.pdbx_description
1 polymer ?
#
loop_
_entity_poly.entity_id
_entity_poly.type
_entity_poly.pdbx_seq_one_letter_code
_entity_poly.pdbx_strand_id
1 'polypeptide(L)' 'TWAAEASWDGFVGDWRNITFNRTVVLMPGETYNITLITGSYPQIHHVKTLETESGWINSTSFVDVNRREHDGWIPAIRLG' A
#
# COMPACT_ATOMS: atom_id res chain seq x y z
N THR A 1 -0.31 16.40 -22.65
CA THR A 1 0.25 16.97 -21.40
C THR A 1 1.22 15.98 -20.80
N TRP A 2 2.33 16.45 -20.23
CA TRP A 2 3.47 15.63 -19.78
C TRP A 2 3.29 14.98 -18.39
N ALA A 3 2.20 15.29 -17.68
CA ALA A 3 1.85 14.68 -16.40
C ALA A 3 0.39 14.23 -16.39
N ALA A 4 0.11 13.21 -15.58
CA ALA A 4 -1.23 12.76 -15.23
C ALA A 4 -1.34 12.64 -13.71
N GLU A 5 -2.54 12.90 -13.20
CA GLU A 5 -2.85 12.85 -11.78
C GLU A 5 -4.21 12.19 -11.63
N ALA A 6 -4.37 11.39 -10.57
CA ALA A 6 -5.60 10.75 -10.21
C ALA A 6 -5.70 10.75 -8.69
N SER A 7 -6.86 11.13 -8.17
CA SER A 7 -7.19 11.03 -6.76
C SER A 7 -8.09 9.83 -6.51
N TRP A 8 -8.14 9.40 -5.27
CA TRP A 8 -9.02 8.33 -4.85
C TRP A 8 -9.52 8.59 -3.44
N ASP A 9 -10.83 8.49 -3.27
CA ASP A 9 -11.54 8.90 -2.05
C ASP A 9 -11.55 7.84 -0.94
N GLY A 10 -10.68 6.82 -1.03
CA GLY A 10 -10.51 5.78 -0.03
C GLY A 10 -11.11 4.42 -0.38
N PHE A 11 -10.79 3.42 0.44
CA PHE A 11 -11.11 2.02 0.19
C PHE A 11 -12.61 1.74 0.24
N VAL A 12 -13.12 1.18 -0.87
CA VAL A 12 -14.48 0.59 -0.96
C VAL A 12 -14.39 -0.95 -0.97
N GLY A 13 -13.20 -1.52 -1.11
CA GLY A 13 -12.94 -2.97 -1.10
C GLY A 13 -11.46 -3.27 -0.92
N ASP A 14 -11.08 -4.54 -1.03
CA ASP A 14 -9.73 -5.03 -0.71
C ASP A 14 -8.64 -4.52 -1.66
N TRP A 15 -8.99 -4.17 -2.89
CA TRP A 15 -8.08 -3.60 -3.89
C TRP A 15 -8.79 -2.58 -4.77
N ARG A 16 -8.00 -1.70 -5.41
CA ARG A 16 -8.50 -0.67 -6.32
C ARG A 16 -7.49 -0.37 -7.41
N ASN A 17 -7.97 -0.23 -8.65
CA ASN A 17 -7.18 0.36 -9.73
C ASN A 17 -7.33 1.88 -9.70
N ILE A 18 -6.20 2.59 -9.76
CA ILE A 18 -6.17 4.04 -9.98
C ILE A 18 -5.91 4.25 -11.46
N THR A 19 -6.89 4.79 -12.16
CA THR A 19 -6.80 5.07 -13.60
C THR A 19 -6.69 6.56 -13.82
N PHE A 20 -5.70 6.98 -14.60
CA PHE A 20 -5.57 8.36 -15.02
C PHE A 20 -6.69 8.73 -15.99
N ASN A 21 -7.26 9.91 -15.82
CA ASN A 21 -8.29 10.45 -16.72
C ASN A 21 -7.75 10.83 -18.12
N ARG A 22 -6.45 10.64 -18.36
CA ARG A 22 -5.78 10.98 -19.61
C ARG A 22 -4.69 9.97 -19.90
N THR A 23 -4.38 9.82 -21.19
CA THR A 23 -3.27 9.00 -21.65
C THR A 23 -1.94 9.75 -21.54
N VAL A 24 -0.93 9.10 -20.98
CA VAL A 24 0.47 9.55 -21.02
C VAL A 24 1.21 8.66 -22.01
N VAL A 25 1.86 9.27 -23.01
CA VAL A 25 2.69 8.54 -23.97
C VAL A 25 4.10 8.47 -23.42
N LEU A 26 4.62 7.25 -23.24
CA LEU A 26 5.99 7.02 -22.80
C LEU A 26 6.91 6.90 -24.03
N MET A 27 7.98 7.68 -24.05
CA MET A 27 8.95 7.73 -25.13
C MET A 27 10.13 6.79 -24.83
N PRO A 28 10.66 6.08 -25.84
CA PRO A 28 11.82 5.23 -25.66
C PRO A 28 13.03 6.01 -25.13
N GLY A 29 13.73 5.46 -24.13
CA GLY A 29 14.94 6.06 -23.55
C GLY A 29 14.70 7.13 -22.49
N GLU A 30 13.45 7.49 -22.22
CA GLU A 30 13.10 8.48 -21.21
C GLU A 30 12.81 7.85 -19.84
N THR A 31 13.12 8.58 -18.77
CA THR A 31 12.82 8.18 -17.39
C THR A 31 11.63 8.96 -16.86
N TYR A 32 10.65 8.25 -16.30
CA TYR A 32 9.42 8.85 -15.77
C TYR A 32 9.35 8.66 -14.26
N ASN A 33 9.01 9.74 -13.55
CA ASN A 33 8.82 9.69 -12.11
C ASN A 33 7.34 9.46 -11.79
N ILE A 34 7.08 8.50 -10.91
CA ILE A 34 5.75 8.25 -10.35
C ILE A 34 5.81 8.64 -8.87
N THR A 35 4.91 9.53 -8.46
CA THR A 35 4.76 9.93 -7.06
C THR A 35 3.42 9.43 -6.56
N LEU A 36 3.45 8.56 -5.56
CA LEU A 36 2.28 8.06 -4.86
C LEU A 36 2.17 8.81 -3.53
N ILE A 37 1.11 9.58 -3.34
CA ILE A 37 0.83 10.30 -2.10
C ILE A 37 -0.33 9.59 -1.41
N THR A 38 -0.03 8.90 -0.31
CA THR A 38 -1.03 8.19 0.49
C THR A 38 -1.31 8.96 1.78
N GLY A 39 -2.58 9.09 2.15
CA GLY A 39 -2.94 9.45 3.52
C GLY A 39 -2.45 8.37 4.49
N SER A 40 -1.94 8.78 5.66
CA SER A 40 -1.24 7.97 6.67
C SER A 40 -1.39 6.46 6.51
N TYR A 41 -0.33 5.79 6.08
CA TYR A 41 -0.23 4.35 6.28
C TYR A 41 -0.14 4.13 7.79
N PRO A 42 -1.13 3.46 8.45
CA PRO A 42 -1.04 3.25 9.88
C PRO A 42 0.27 2.52 10.19
N GLN A 43 0.98 2.96 11.23
CA GLN A 43 2.15 2.23 11.69
C GLN A 43 1.66 0.88 12.24
N ILE A 44 1.91 -0.19 11.49
CA ILE A 44 1.47 -1.53 11.87
C ILE A 44 2.58 -2.20 12.68
N HIS A 45 2.25 -2.64 13.90
CA HIS A 45 3.13 -3.48 14.69
C HIS A 45 3.07 -4.93 14.19
N HIS A 46 3.96 -5.30 13.28
CA HIS A 46 4.13 -6.69 12.84
C HIS A 46 5.04 -7.47 13.80
N VAL A 47 4.59 -7.63 15.04
CA VAL A 47 5.29 -8.42 16.06
C VAL A 47 4.30 -9.37 16.73
N LYS A 48 4.77 -10.57 17.07
CA LYS A 48 3.94 -11.56 17.78
C LYS A 48 3.52 -11.09 19.17
N THR A 49 4.34 -10.25 19.79
CA THR A 49 4.12 -9.76 21.14
C THR A 49 4.50 -8.29 21.19
N LEU A 50 3.55 -7.44 21.60
CA LEU A 50 3.74 -6.01 21.76
C LEU A 50 3.46 -5.63 23.21
N GLU A 51 4.45 -5.03 23.86
CA GLU A 51 4.29 -4.43 25.19
C GLU A 51 3.70 -3.03 25.06
N THR A 52 2.69 -2.72 25.86
CA THR A 52 2.05 -1.41 25.96
C THR A 52 2.01 -0.99 27.42
N GLU A 53 1.76 0.29 27.68
CA GLU A 53 1.58 0.79 29.06
C GLU A 53 0.46 0.07 29.83
N SER A 54 -0.52 -0.50 29.11
CA SER A 54 -1.65 -1.23 29.68
C SER A 54 -1.49 -2.76 29.70
N GLY A 55 -0.36 -3.29 29.22
CA GLY A 55 -0.07 -4.73 29.19
C GLY A 55 0.35 -5.26 27.82
N TRP A 56 0.20 -6.57 27.63
CA TRP A 56 0.71 -7.29 26.46
C TRP A 56 -0.38 -7.60 25.43
N ILE A 57 -0.08 -7.33 24.16
CA ILE A 57 -0.88 -7.77 23.01
C ILE A 57 -0.13 -8.92 22.34
N ASN A 58 -0.76 -10.10 22.26
CA ASN A 58 -0.22 -11.28 21.58
C ASN A 58 -1.00 -11.58 20.30
N SER A 59 -0.29 -11.69 19.17
CA SER A 59 -0.83 -12.09 17.88
C SER A 59 -0.45 -13.55 17.57
N THR A 60 -1.44 -14.37 17.21
CA THR A 60 -1.20 -15.77 16.83
C THR A 60 -0.72 -15.90 15.39
N SER A 61 -1.26 -15.08 14.49
CA SER A 61 -0.93 -15.09 13.06
C SER A 61 -1.34 -13.77 12.41
N PHE A 62 -0.51 -13.24 11.51
CA PHE A 62 -0.87 -12.12 10.65
C PHE A 62 -1.12 -12.65 9.24
N VAL A 63 -2.38 -12.60 8.79
CA VAL A 63 -2.79 -13.17 7.49
C VAL A 63 -3.32 -12.06 6.59
N ASP A 64 -2.79 -11.96 5.36
CA ASP A 64 -3.26 -10.98 4.38
C ASP A 64 -4.57 -11.40 3.69
N VAL A 65 -5.13 -10.51 2.87
CA VAL A 65 -6.36 -10.77 2.09
C VAL A 65 -6.22 -11.92 1.08
N ASN A 66 -4.99 -12.31 0.73
CA ASN A 66 -4.66 -13.46 -0.12
C ASN A 66 -4.44 -14.75 0.68
N ARG A 67 -4.74 -14.74 2.00
CA ARG A 67 -4.56 -15.84 2.95
C ARG A 67 -3.11 -16.27 3.15
N ARG A 68 -2.16 -15.36 2.97
CA ARG A 68 -0.74 -15.63 3.27
C ARG A 68 -0.42 -15.14 4.66
N GLU A 69 0.21 -16.01 5.44
CA GLU A 69 0.74 -15.67 6.74
C GLU A 69 2.08 -14.94 6.60
N HIS A 70 2.28 -13.93 7.43
CA HIS A 70 3.46 -13.07 7.41
C HIS A 70 4.04 -12.94 8.80
N ASP A 71 5.37 -13.06 8.91
CA ASP A 71 6.12 -12.82 10.15
C ASP A 71 7.00 -11.57 9.92
N GLY A 72 6.47 -10.40 10.29
CA GLY A 72 7.22 -9.13 10.26
C GLY A 72 6.96 -8.20 9.07
N TRP A 73 6.54 -8.69 7.90
CA TRP A 73 6.38 -7.82 6.72
C TRP A 73 5.27 -8.24 5.76
N ILE A 74 4.49 -7.26 5.29
CA ILE A 74 3.50 -7.42 4.23
C ILE A 74 3.77 -6.34 3.17
N PRO A 75 3.92 -6.70 1.87
CA PRO A 75 4.07 -5.71 0.82
C PRO A 75 2.77 -4.91 0.65
N ALA A 76 2.82 -3.61 0.95
CA ALA A 76 1.69 -2.68 0.79
C ALA A 76 1.44 -2.26 -0.66
N ILE A 77 2.49 -2.29 -1.50
CA ILE A 77 2.44 -1.87 -2.91
C ILE A 77 3.13 -2.93 -3.75
N ARG A 78 2.49 -3.31 -4.85
CA ARG A 78 3.09 -4.13 -5.91
C ARG A 78 3.09 -3.32 -7.20
N LEU A 79 4.27 -3.07 -7.75
CA LEU A 79 4.42 -2.57 -9.11
C LEU A 79 4.47 -3.80 -10.02
N GLY A 80 3.53 -3.89 -10.96
CA GLY A 80 3.41 -4.98 -11.92
C GLY A 80 4.12 -4.68 -13.23
#